data_AF-A0A1V6P555-F1
#
_entry.id   AF-A0A1V6P555-F1
#
_cell.length_a   1.000
_cell.length_b   1.000
_cell.length_c   1.000
_cell.angle_alpha   90.00
_cell.angle_beta   90.00
_cell.angle_gamma   90.00
#
_symmetry.space_group_name_H-M   'P 1'
#
loop_
_entity.id
_entity.type
_entity.pdbx_description
1 polymer ?
#
loop_
_entity_poly.entity_id
_entity_poly.type
_entity_poly.pdbx_seq_one_letter_code
_entity_poly.pdbx_strand_id
1 'polypeptide(L)'
;MTKDISTTSAKSQPTEAAPASPYYGMYGHYWKSNRDVPPTKWLQENKKLCACDAHQASQWPMEHAIITIPPCAYKCPYCPKFDKLETTNPQVVKLRAHIKRDHLKRKPEDFLGLSVTPGRVTKPRVPKP
;
A
#
# COMPACT_ATOMS: atom_id res chain seq x y z
N MET A 1 -35.03 -48.25 30.52
CA MET A 1 -35.34 -46.80 30.54
C MET A 1 -34.33 -46.19 31.51
N THR A 2 -33.39 -45.28 31.18
CA THR A 2 -33.31 -44.27 30.11
C THR A 2 -31.87 -43.74 30.02
N LYS A 3 -31.39 -43.54 28.78
CA LYS A 3 -30.41 -42.57 28.24
C LYS A 3 -29.07 -42.30 28.94
N ASP A 4 -28.02 -42.81 28.31
CA ASP A 4 -26.68 -42.23 28.26
C ASP A 4 -26.66 -40.91 27.48
N ILE A 5 -25.95 -39.92 28.05
CA ILE A 5 -25.59 -38.65 27.42
C ILE A 5 -24.10 -38.46 27.67
N SER A 6 -23.27 -38.40 26.62
CA SER A 6 -22.35 -37.28 26.39
C SER A 6 -21.21 -37.60 25.42
N THR A 7 -21.01 -36.64 24.51
CA THR A 7 -19.73 -36.21 23.95
C THR A 7 -19.14 -37.06 22.82
N THR A 8 -19.70 -36.85 21.62
CA THR A 8 -18.94 -37.01 20.38
C THR A 8 -18.19 -35.70 20.09
N SER A 9 -16.86 -35.79 20.11
CA SER A 9 -15.92 -34.74 19.74
C SER A 9 -16.17 -34.28 18.30
N ALA A 10 -16.60 -33.03 18.12
CA ALA A 10 -16.71 -32.40 16.82
C ALA A 10 -15.29 -32.07 16.31
N LYS A 11 -14.75 -32.98 15.50
CA LYS A 11 -13.52 -32.77 14.73
C LYS A 11 -13.82 -31.72 13.67
N SER A 12 -13.41 -30.49 13.92
CA SER A 12 -13.51 -29.38 12.96
C SER A 12 -12.82 -29.77 11.65
N GLN A 13 -13.61 -29.93 10.59
CA GLN A 13 -13.08 -30.05 9.23
C GLN A 13 -12.35 -28.76 8.84
N PRO A 14 -11.25 -28.83 8.08
CA PRO A 14 -10.68 -27.66 7.44
C PRO A 14 -11.72 -27.11 6.47
N THR A 15 -12.16 -25.87 6.69
CA THR A 15 -12.92 -25.12 5.71
C THR A 15 -12.09 -25.05 4.43
N GLU A 16 -12.58 -25.70 3.39
CA GLU A 16 -12.04 -25.66 2.03
C GLU A 16 -11.85 -24.19 1.65
N ALA A 17 -10.58 -23.77 1.55
CA ALA A 17 -10.22 -22.42 1.17
C ALA A 17 -10.74 -22.21 -0.26
N ALA A 18 -11.69 -21.28 -0.40
CA ALA A 18 -12.11 -20.78 -1.70
C ALA A 18 -10.87 -20.52 -2.57
N PRO A 19 -10.86 -20.91 -3.86
CA PRO A 19 -9.68 -20.73 -4.70
C PRO A 19 -9.25 -19.28 -4.60
N ALA A 20 -8.05 -19.06 -4.06
CA ALA A 20 -7.49 -17.73 -3.96
C ALA A 20 -7.54 -17.14 -5.36
N SER A 21 -8.30 -16.06 -5.52
CA SER A 21 -8.33 -15.30 -6.76
C SER A 21 -6.88 -15.17 -7.25
N PRO A 22 -6.58 -15.46 -8.52
CA PRO A 22 -5.20 -15.37 -9.04
C PRO A 22 -4.61 -13.96 -8.87
N TYR A 23 -5.45 -12.98 -8.50
CA TYR A 23 -5.07 -11.60 -8.21
C TYR A 23 -4.91 -11.27 -6.72
N TYR A 24 -5.07 -12.24 -5.81
CA TYR A 24 -4.92 -11.99 -4.38
C TYR A 24 -3.47 -11.56 -4.07
N GLY A 25 -3.31 -10.37 -3.47
CA GLY A 25 -1.98 -9.79 -3.22
C GLY A 25 -1.30 -9.14 -4.43
N MET A 26 -1.98 -9.01 -5.58
CA MET A 26 -1.47 -8.25 -6.74
C MET A 26 -1.67 -6.74 -6.63
N TYR A 27 -2.62 -6.31 -5.80
CA TYR A 27 -3.07 -4.93 -5.71
C TYR A 27 -3.22 -4.51 -4.25
N GLY A 28 -2.92 -3.24 -4.00
CA GLY A 28 -3.31 -2.53 -2.78
C GLY A 28 -3.90 -1.17 -3.13
N HIS A 29 -4.41 -0.46 -2.12
CA HIS A 29 -5.09 0.83 -2.33
C HIS A 29 -4.26 1.86 -3.09
N TYR A 30 -2.94 1.82 -2.95
CA TYR A 30 -2.02 2.79 -3.56
C TYR A 30 -0.88 2.13 -4.33
N TRP A 31 -0.98 0.85 -4.68
CA TRP A 31 0.06 0.17 -5.43
C TRP A 31 -0.50 -1.02 -6.20
N LYS A 32 0.24 -1.45 -7.23
CA LYS A 32 -0.01 -2.71 -7.93
C LYS A 32 1.31 -3.42 -8.21
N SER A 33 1.32 -4.74 -8.28
CA SER A 33 2.49 -5.49 -8.69
C SER A 33 2.89 -5.09 -10.12
N ASN A 34 4.20 -5.10 -10.40
CA ASN A 34 4.73 -4.91 -11.75
C ASN A 34 5.03 -6.25 -12.45
N ARG A 35 4.77 -7.37 -11.77
CA ARG A 35 4.94 -8.74 -12.26
C ARG A 35 3.65 -9.52 -12.02
N ASP A 36 3.57 -10.70 -12.62
CA ASP A 36 2.46 -11.66 -12.41
C ASP A 36 2.58 -12.42 -11.07
N VAL A 37 3.32 -11.86 -10.10
CA VAL A 37 3.54 -12.41 -8.76
C VAL A 37 3.53 -11.29 -7.70
N PRO A 38 3.18 -11.58 -6.44
CA PRO A 38 3.07 -10.56 -5.42
C PRO A 38 4.44 -10.11 -4.92
N PRO A 39 4.58 -8.85 -4.45
CA PRO A 39 5.78 -8.44 -3.74
C PRO A 39 6.05 -9.36 -2.56
N THR A 40 7.31 -9.69 -2.31
CA THR A 40 7.69 -10.53 -1.16
C THR A 40 8.28 -9.71 -0.02
N LYS A 41 8.78 -8.51 -0.32
CA LYS A 41 9.32 -7.57 0.68
C LYS A 41 8.37 -6.41 0.93
N TRP A 42 8.10 -6.18 2.20
CA TRP A 42 7.12 -5.22 2.69
C TRP A 42 7.68 -4.42 3.85
N LEU A 43 7.26 -3.15 3.95
CA LEU A 43 7.35 -2.45 5.23
C LEU A 43 6.44 -3.12 6.25
N GLN A 44 6.95 -3.28 7.48
CA GLN A 44 6.20 -3.91 8.56
C GLN A 44 5.05 -3.04 9.06
N GLU A 45 5.20 -1.72 8.97
CA GLU A 45 4.21 -0.77 9.46
C GLU A 45 3.30 -0.26 8.34
N ASN A 46 1.99 -0.28 8.61
CA ASN A 46 1.02 0.39 7.76
C ASN A 46 1.14 1.90 7.92
N LYS A 47 1.38 2.61 6.82
CA LYS A 47 1.59 4.05 6.85
C LYS A 47 0.58 4.80 5.98
N LYS A 48 -0.03 5.84 6.56
CA LYS A 48 -0.92 6.78 5.87
C LYS A 48 -0.13 7.98 5.38
N LEU A 49 -0.36 8.42 4.13
CA LEU A 49 0.47 9.46 3.50
C LEU A 49 -0.02 10.90 3.68
N CYS A 50 -1.20 11.09 4.27
CA CYS A 50 -1.85 12.39 4.48
C CYS A 50 -2.82 12.35 5.66
N ALA A 51 -3.46 13.47 6.01
CA ALA A 51 -4.49 13.55 7.04
C ALA A 51 -5.91 13.25 6.54
N CYS A 52 -6.16 13.19 5.23
CA CYS A 52 -7.51 13.03 4.68
C CYS A 52 -8.18 11.74 5.20
N ASP A 53 -9.41 11.82 5.70
CA ASP A 53 -10.16 10.66 6.20
C ASP A 53 -10.46 9.63 5.11
N ALA A 54 -10.67 10.10 3.88
CA ALA A 54 -10.88 9.25 2.70
C ALA A 54 -9.69 8.34 2.37
N HIS A 55 -8.49 8.65 2.86
CA HIS A 55 -7.31 7.85 2.64
C HIS A 55 -7.00 6.97 3.85
N GLN A 56 -6.77 5.68 3.58
CA GLN A 56 -6.44 4.69 4.60
C GLN A 56 -4.92 4.54 4.76
N ALA A 57 -4.49 4.01 5.91
CA ALA A 57 -3.12 3.51 6.03
C ALA A 57 -2.96 2.29 5.12
N SER A 58 -1.76 2.10 4.55
CA SER A 58 -1.50 0.95 3.69
C SER A 58 -0.15 0.34 4.00
N GLN A 59 -0.04 -0.96 3.77
CA GLN A 59 1.24 -1.64 3.70
C GLN A 59 1.92 -1.29 2.39
N TRP A 60 3.22 -1.01 2.45
CA TRP A 60 3.98 -0.55 1.29
C TRP A 60 4.97 -1.62 0.83
N PRO A 61 4.90 -2.06 -0.44
CA PRO A 61 5.89 -2.97 -0.98
C PRO A 61 7.23 -2.24 -1.13
N MET A 62 8.30 -2.99 -0.91
CA MET A 62 9.67 -2.52 -1.15
C MET A 62 10.17 -2.94 -2.52
N GLU A 63 9.54 -3.91 -3.18
CA GLU A 63 10.01 -4.43 -4.46
C GLU A 63 8.85 -4.68 -5.44
N HIS A 64 9.18 -4.78 -6.73
CA HIS A 64 8.32 -5.29 -7.79
C HIS A 64 6.90 -4.69 -7.83
N ALA A 65 6.79 -3.39 -7.60
CA ALA A 65 5.50 -2.70 -7.57
C ALA A 65 5.55 -1.31 -8.20
N ILE A 66 4.39 -0.87 -8.68
CA ILE A 66 4.14 0.49 -9.14
C ILE A 66 3.30 1.19 -8.07
N ILE A 67 3.88 2.19 -7.39
CA ILE A 67 3.20 2.93 -6.33
C ILE A 67 2.55 4.21 -6.85
N THR A 68 1.35 4.46 -6.38
CA THR A 68 0.51 5.62 -6.69
C THR A 68 0.48 6.54 -5.48
N ILE A 69 1.10 7.71 -5.60
CA ILE A 69 1.09 8.70 -4.51
C ILE A 69 -0.11 9.64 -4.68
N PRO A 70 -1.04 9.70 -3.71
CA PRO A 70 -2.19 10.60 -3.74
C PRO A 70 -1.76 12.07 -3.86
N PRO A 71 -2.58 12.93 -4.49
CA PRO A 71 -2.23 14.35 -4.68
C PRO A 71 -2.11 15.13 -3.37
N CYS A 72 -2.84 14.74 -2.33
CA CYS A 72 -2.80 15.33 -1.00
C CYS A 72 -1.66 14.80 -0.12
N ALA A 73 -0.83 13.87 -0.62
CA ALA A 73 0.23 13.25 0.16
C ALA A 73 1.32 14.25 0.55
N TYR A 74 1.77 14.15 1.79
CA TYR A 74 2.87 14.93 2.34
C TYR A 74 3.82 14.11 3.21
N LYS A 75 3.49 12.84 3.52
CA LYS A 75 4.36 11.88 4.21
C LYS A 75 4.98 10.89 3.24
N CYS A 76 6.20 10.42 3.53
CA CYS A 76 6.88 9.42 2.69
C CYS A 76 6.59 8.00 3.22
N PRO A 77 6.22 7.03 2.39
CA PRO A 77 6.02 5.66 2.85
C PRO A 77 7.31 5.05 3.43
N TYR A 78 8.48 5.37 2.87
CA TYR A 78 9.74 4.67 3.12
C TYR A 78 10.68 5.33 4.13
N CYS A 79 10.38 6.54 4.60
CA CYS A 79 11.19 7.19 5.63
C CYS A 79 10.42 8.27 6.40
N PRO A 80 10.90 8.70 7.58
CA PRO A 80 10.26 9.74 8.38
C PRO A 80 10.59 11.17 7.95
N LYS A 81 11.45 11.38 6.94
CA LYS A 81 11.92 12.73 6.53
C LYS A 81 10.79 13.70 6.16
N PHE A 82 9.67 13.16 5.69
CA PHE A 82 8.47 13.88 5.28
C PHE A 82 7.35 13.85 6.35
N ASP A 83 7.58 13.23 7.51
CA ASP A 83 6.58 13.07 8.57
C ASP A 83 6.60 14.24 9.56
N LYS A 84 6.75 15.46 9.05
CA LYS A 84 6.76 16.64 9.91
C LYS A 84 5.35 16.86 10.47
N LEU A 85 5.23 16.91 11.79
CA LEU A 85 3.95 17.09 12.51
C LEU A 85 3.18 18.32 12.05
N GLU A 86 3.89 19.39 11.67
CA GLU A 86 3.28 20.66 11.26
C GLU A 86 2.97 20.74 9.77
N THR A 87 3.42 19.76 8.96
CA THR A 87 3.16 19.77 7.52
C THR A 87 1.86 19.05 7.22
N THR A 88 0.83 19.81 6.92
CA THR A 88 -0.47 19.30 6.40
C THR A 88 -0.68 19.67 4.93
N ASN A 89 0.12 20.60 4.41
CA ASN A 89 0.05 21.03 3.01
C ASN A 89 0.50 19.92 2.04
N PRO A 90 -0.25 19.64 0.96
CA PRO A 90 0.14 18.66 -0.05
C PRO A 90 1.54 18.93 -0.64
N GLN A 91 2.39 17.89 -0.68
CA GLN A 91 3.75 17.98 -1.23
C GLN A 91 4.04 16.92 -2.30
N VAL A 92 3.01 16.40 -2.97
CA VAL A 92 3.11 15.23 -3.87
C VAL A 92 4.25 15.32 -4.90
N VAL A 93 4.52 16.48 -5.49
CA VAL A 93 5.61 16.66 -6.47
C VAL A 93 6.97 16.47 -5.79
N LYS A 94 7.20 17.15 -4.66
CA LYS A 94 8.44 17.04 -3.87
C LYS A 94 8.60 15.62 -3.33
N LEU A 95 7.50 15.01 -2.88
CA LEU A 95 7.49 13.65 -2.35
C LEU A 95 7.85 12.61 -3.42
N ARG A 96 7.28 12.70 -4.62
CA ARG A 96 7.65 11.81 -5.74
C ARG A 96 9.11 11.97 -6.14
N ALA A 97 9.61 13.21 -6.20
CA ALA A 97 11.02 13.47 -6.48
C ALA A 97 11.93 12.87 -5.40
N HIS A 98 11.55 13.01 -4.13
CA HIS A 98 12.24 12.40 -3.01
C HIS A 98 12.27 10.87 -3.12
N ILE A 99 11.14 10.20 -3.34
CA ILE A 99 11.10 8.74 -3.48
C ILE A 99 12.03 8.27 -4.60
N LYS A 100 11.93 8.89 -5.78
CA LYS A 100 12.77 8.54 -6.93
C LYS A 100 14.26 8.71 -6.63
N ARG A 101 14.65 9.81 -6.00
CA ARG A 101 16.06 10.15 -5.80
C ARG A 101 16.67 9.44 -4.59
N ASP A 102 15.99 9.46 -3.45
CA ASP A 102 16.54 9.01 -2.17
C ASP A 102 16.33 7.52 -1.91
N HIS A 103 15.29 6.92 -2.51
CA HIS A 103 15.00 5.51 -2.36
C HIS A 103 15.37 4.74 -3.63
N LEU A 104 14.73 5.04 -4.77
CA LEU A 104 14.92 4.22 -5.98
C LEU A 104 16.32 4.37 -6.61
N LYS A 105 16.90 5.58 -6.61
CA LYS A 105 18.22 5.83 -7.22
C LYS A 105 19.40 5.57 -6.28
N ARG A 106 19.27 5.90 -5.00
CA ARG A 106 20.36 5.79 -4.02
C ARG A 106 20.47 4.41 -3.37
N LYS A 107 19.39 3.64 -3.35
CA LYS A 107 19.31 2.31 -2.73
C LYS A 107 18.62 1.32 -3.66
N PRO A 108 19.11 1.12 -4.90
CA PRO A 108 18.43 0.29 -5.88
C PRO A 108 18.28 -1.17 -5.41
N GLU A 109 19.18 -1.67 -4.57
CA GLU A 109 19.12 -3.02 -3.97
C GLU A 109 17.96 -3.19 -2.98
N ASP A 110 17.62 -2.15 -2.22
CA ASP A 110 16.52 -2.16 -1.24
C ASP A 110 15.15 -2.02 -1.94
N PHE A 111 15.12 -1.39 -3.11
CA PHE A 111 13.91 -1.00 -3.83
C PHE A 111 13.78 -1.63 -5.22
N LEU A 112 14.20 -2.89 -5.35
CA LEU A 112 14.31 -3.59 -6.62
C LEU A 112 12.99 -3.62 -7.39
N GLY A 113 12.98 -3.09 -8.61
CA GLY A 113 11.80 -3.08 -9.47
C GLY A 113 10.66 -2.18 -8.97
N LEU A 114 10.86 -1.42 -7.90
CA LEU A 114 9.86 -0.47 -7.41
C LEU A 114 9.85 0.78 -8.30
N SER A 115 8.68 1.29 -8.62
CA SER A 115 8.52 2.51 -9.42
C SER A 115 7.35 3.36 -8.94
N VAL A 116 7.38 4.66 -9.24
CA VAL A 116 6.35 5.63 -8.82
C VAL A 116 5.61 6.14 -10.05
N THR A 117 4.28 6.11 -10.04
CA THR A 117 3.47 6.66 -11.12
C THR A 117 3.83 8.15 -11.36
N PRO A 118 4.12 8.56 -12.60
CA PRO A 118 4.17 9.98 -12.93
C PRO A 118 2.75 10.54 -12.78
N GLY A 119 2.52 11.45 -11.83
CA GLY A 119 1.20 12.08 -11.77
C GLY A 119 1.12 13.25 -12.72
N ARG A 120 -0.04 13.36 -13.37
CA ARG A 120 -0.42 14.55 -14.11
C ARG A 120 -0.70 15.66 -13.10
N VAL A 121 -0.04 16.80 -13.23
CA VAL A 121 -0.40 18.03 -12.52
C VAL A 121 -1.58 18.65 -13.28
N THR A 122 -2.74 18.02 -13.25
CA THR A 122 -3.96 18.68 -13.72
C THR A 122 -4.45 19.56 -12.56
N LYS A 123 -4.22 20.87 -12.65
CA LYS A 123 -5.02 21.83 -11.89
C LYS A 123 -6.50 21.43 -12.07
N PRO A 124 -7.34 21.45 -11.02
CA PRO A 124 -8.78 21.39 -11.22
C PRO A 124 -9.13 22.47 -12.24
N ARG A 125 -9.66 22.07 -13.40
CA ARG A 125 -10.13 23.02 -14.40
C ARG A 125 -11.40 23.62 -13.79
N VAL A 126 -11.26 24.79 -13.15
CA VAL A 126 -12.41 25.56 -12.68
C VAL A 126 -13.29 25.83 -13.92
N PRO A 127 -14.59 25.52 -13.88
CA PRO A 127 -15.49 25.89 -14.95
C PRO A 127 -15.40 27.41 -15.14
N LYS A 128 -15.14 27.86 -16.36
CA LYS A 128 -15.18 29.30 -16.68
C LYS A 128 -16.67 29.71 -16.65
N PRO A 129 -17.03 30.84 -16.02
CA PRO A 129 -18.39 31.37 -16.05
C PRO A 129 -18.84 31.68 -17.48
#